data_AF-A0A1M6JDZ4-F1
#
_entry.id   AF-A0A1M6JDZ4-F1
#
_cell.length_a   1.000
_cell.length_b   1.000
_cell.length_c   1.000
_cell.angle_alpha   90.00
_cell.angle_beta   90.00
_cell.angle_gamma   90.00
#
_symmetry.space_group_name_H-M   'P 1'
#
loop_
_entity.id
_entity.type
_entity.pdbx_description
1 polymer ?
#
loop_
_entity_poly.entity_id
_entity_poly.type
_entity_poly.pdbx_seq_one_letter_code
_entity_poly.pdbx_strand_id
1 'polypeptide(L)'
;MDGFLKYKRELPQKQEVAERVKHFTEFTSPFDSKNEQEQSARCMDCGVPFCHYKCPLDNNISDFNKAAFEGRWLDAYHILSKTNPFPEFTGRICPAPCEQGCVLGINSDAVTIEEIEKTIIEKAFENNWIINEEPKERNGIKIAIIGSGPSGLAAAYYLNSYGYSVAVYEKDKEFGGLLTYGIPDFKLNKSVVKRRIELLKEVGIEFHSQTEIGKDIPLTELEQQFDKIIFAIGAQKERQYDISLENFSNAHYAMEYLTETNKLVSGEINSKEINANGKHVVVIGGGDTGSDCIGTANREGALSVTELDYHEKPPKDRSEKTPWPLDAYQYKDSTSHEEGSQRIFKNYATQFNVDENKAIVSITISEVTLGFDQNGNRTKEIVANTSRTIPCDLVLIAIGFTGSIAISGNHINWNREKFARKNYSTSNSKYLTIGDARIGASLVVNAIADGRNLAHSLNKNN
;
A
#
# COMPACT_ATOMS: atom_id res chain seq x y z
N MET A 1 -29.15 3.45 14.91
CA MET A 1 -28.32 2.26 15.15
C MET A 1 -27.59 2.54 16.45
N ASP A 2 -27.92 1.80 17.52
CA ASP A 2 -27.49 2.16 18.89
C ASP A 2 -26.53 1.11 19.47
N GLY A 3 -25.96 0.25 18.62
CA GLY A 3 -25.07 -0.84 19.03
C GLY A 3 -23.80 -0.34 19.71
N PHE A 4 -23.36 0.89 19.41
CA PHE A 4 -22.19 1.51 20.06
C PHE A 4 -22.37 1.73 21.58
N LEU A 5 -23.61 1.79 22.07
CA LEU A 5 -23.92 1.86 23.50
C LEU A 5 -23.89 0.48 24.18
N LYS A 6 -23.97 -0.60 23.40
CA LYS A 6 -24.14 -1.97 23.88
C LYS A 6 -22.89 -2.84 23.70
N TYR A 7 -22.15 -2.62 22.61
CA TYR A 7 -21.05 -3.48 22.20
C TYR A 7 -19.73 -2.72 22.18
N LYS A 8 -18.70 -3.35 22.76
CA LYS A 8 -17.33 -2.85 22.69
C LYS A 8 -16.76 -3.14 21.30
N ARG A 9 -15.72 -2.39 20.93
CA ARG A 9 -14.95 -2.72 19.73
C ARG A 9 -14.27 -4.06 19.93
N GLU A 10 -14.45 -4.95 18.97
CA GLU A 10 -13.69 -6.19 18.88
C GLU A 10 -13.05 -6.25 17.49
N LEU A 11 -11.83 -6.78 17.44
CA LEU A 11 -11.10 -7.02 16.20
C LEU A 11 -11.04 -8.53 15.95
N PRO A 12 -10.86 -8.98 14.70
CA PRO A 12 -10.77 -10.39 14.42
C PRO A 12 -9.61 -11.03 15.16
N GLN A 13 -9.81 -12.29 15.58
CA GLN A 13 -8.78 -13.02 16.30
C GLN A 13 -7.58 -13.25 15.40
N LYS A 14 -6.39 -12.97 15.94
CA LYS A 14 -5.10 -13.27 15.30
C LYS A 14 -4.58 -14.56 15.89
N GLN A 15 -3.91 -15.37 15.09
CA GLN A 15 -3.08 -16.44 15.63
C GLN A 15 -2.02 -15.87 16.57
N GLU A 16 -1.63 -16.67 17.56
CA GLU A 16 -0.56 -16.36 18.49
C GLU A 16 0.75 -16.06 17.74
N VAL A 17 1.55 -15.14 18.29
CA VAL A 17 2.81 -14.70 17.67
C VAL A 17 3.71 -15.90 17.34
N ALA A 18 3.86 -16.82 18.28
CA ALA A 18 4.70 -18.00 18.11
C ALA A 18 4.27 -18.91 16.94
N GLU A 19 3.00 -18.89 16.55
CA GLU A 19 2.50 -19.69 15.42
C GLU A 19 2.60 -18.91 14.10
N ARG A 20 2.16 -17.64 14.08
CA ARG A 20 2.09 -16.87 12.83
C ARG A 20 3.44 -16.47 12.24
N VAL A 21 4.53 -16.51 13.02
CA VAL A 21 5.90 -16.30 12.52
C VAL A 21 6.44 -17.54 11.78
N LYS A 22 5.76 -18.69 11.84
CA LYS A 22 6.22 -19.92 11.17
C LYS A 22 5.79 -20.00 9.70
N HIS A 23 4.98 -19.06 9.21
CA HIS A 23 4.45 -19.08 7.84
C HIS A 23 4.20 -17.67 7.28
N PHE A 24 4.03 -17.61 5.96
CA PHE A 24 3.73 -16.37 5.23
C PHE A 24 2.25 -16.19 4.87
N THR A 25 1.34 -17.07 5.31
CA THR A 25 -0.10 -16.90 5.04
C THR A 25 -0.76 -15.89 6.00
N GLU A 26 -1.92 -15.35 5.61
CA GLU A 26 -2.79 -14.57 6.50
C GLU A 26 -3.07 -15.35 7.81
N PHE A 27 -3.11 -14.62 8.92
CA PHE A 27 -3.24 -15.19 10.27
C PHE A 27 -4.42 -14.60 11.07
N THR A 28 -5.24 -13.76 10.44
CA THR A 28 -6.49 -13.25 11.02
C THR A 28 -7.64 -14.17 10.65
N SER A 29 -8.41 -14.59 11.64
CA SER A 29 -9.65 -15.33 11.41
C SER A 29 -10.75 -14.36 11.01
N PRO A 30 -11.69 -14.73 10.11
CA PRO A 30 -12.88 -13.92 9.87
C PRO A 30 -13.68 -13.69 11.15
N PHE A 31 -14.49 -12.63 11.19
CA PHE A 31 -15.51 -12.52 12.23
C PHE A 31 -16.49 -13.69 12.16
N ASP A 32 -16.90 -14.18 13.33
CA ASP A 32 -18.07 -15.04 13.41
C ASP A 32 -19.36 -14.24 13.21
N SER A 33 -20.48 -14.91 12.97
CA SER A 33 -21.75 -14.23 12.68
C SER A 33 -22.23 -13.30 13.80
N LYS A 34 -21.82 -13.55 15.06
CA LYS A 34 -22.15 -12.69 16.19
C LYS A 34 -21.34 -11.40 16.10
N ASN A 35 -20.03 -11.50 15.91
CA ASN A 35 -19.13 -10.36 15.77
C ASN A 35 -19.47 -9.53 14.54
N GLU A 36 -19.80 -10.15 13.41
CA GLU A 36 -20.29 -9.48 12.20
C GLU A 36 -21.48 -8.55 12.53
N GLN A 37 -22.50 -9.10 13.21
CA GLN A 37 -23.68 -8.34 13.58
C GLN A 37 -23.39 -7.24 14.61
N GLU A 38 -22.68 -7.58 15.69
CA GLU A 38 -22.40 -6.65 16.80
C GLU A 38 -21.50 -5.49 16.35
N GLN A 39 -20.46 -5.75 15.57
CA GLN A 39 -19.54 -4.71 15.13
C GLN A 39 -20.16 -3.80 14.05
N SER A 40 -20.96 -4.35 13.12
CA SER A 40 -21.73 -3.52 12.17
C SER A 40 -22.79 -2.65 12.87
N ALA A 41 -23.36 -3.11 13.99
CA ALA A 41 -24.33 -2.35 14.79
C ALA A 41 -23.75 -1.10 15.46
N ARG A 42 -22.42 -0.98 15.58
CA ARG A 42 -21.74 0.14 16.26
C ARG A 42 -21.74 1.43 15.42
N CYS A 43 -22.13 1.40 14.15
CA CYS A 43 -22.29 2.61 13.36
C CYS A 43 -23.37 3.52 13.98
N MET A 44 -23.07 4.81 14.13
CA MET A 44 -24.02 5.79 14.69
C MET A 44 -24.98 6.37 13.65
N ASP A 45 -24.86 5.98 12.38
CA ASP A 45 -25.65 6.54 11.26
C ASP A 45 -25.59 8.08 11.23
N CYS A 46 -24.38 8.63 11.29
CA CYS A 46 -24.17 10.07 11.46
C CYS A 46 -24.74 10.87 10.28
N GLY A 47 -25.49 11.94 10.57
CA GLY A 47 -25.98 12.86 9.53
C GLY A 47 -24.88 13.59 8.76
N VAL A 48 -23.71 13.80 9.38
CA VAL A 48 -22.48 14.29 8.73
C VAL A 48 -21.39 13.22 8.89
N PRO A 49 -21.26 12.28 7.95
CA PRO A 49 -20.37 11.14 8.10
C PRO A 49 -18.93 11.46 7.69
N PHE A 50 -18.13 11.96 8.64
CA PHE A 50 -16.70 12.25 8.43
C PHE A 50 -15.88 11.06 7.95
N CYS A 51 -16.32 9.83 8.25
CA CYS A 51 -15.69 8.60 7.74
C CYS A 51 -15.76 8.50 6.20
N HIS A 52 -16.82 9.02 5.56
CA HIS A 52 -16.95 9.03 4.09
C HIS A 52 -15.91 9.99 3.52
N TYR A 53 -15.83 11.21 4.05
CA TYR A 53 -14.88 12.25 3.61
C TYR A 53 -13.41 11.85 3.78
N LYS A 54 -13.09 11.09 4.83
CA LYS A 54 -11.74 10.58 5.06
C LYS A 54 -11.37 9.40 4.17
N CYS A 55 -12.34 8.72 3.58
CA CYS A 55 -12.07 7.67 2.61
C CYS A 55 -11.75 8.32 1.26
N PRO A 56 -10.56 8.10 0.67
CA PRO A 56 -10.23 8.65 -0.65
C PRO A 56 -11.15 8.17 -1.79
N LEU A 57 -11.90 7.09 -1.54
CA LEU A 57 -12.91 6.57 -2.44
C LEU A 57 -14.32 7.10 -2.16
N ASP A 58 -14.52 7.98 -1.18
CA ASP A 58 -15.84 8.53 -0.83
C ASP A 58 -16.89 7.42 -0.61
N ASN A 59 -16.47 6.31 0.03
CA ASN A 59 -17.35 5.16 0.24
C ASN A 59 -18.60 5.54 1.05
N ASN A 60 -19.75 4.97 0.68
CA ASN A 60 -21.02 5.12 1.38
C ASN A 60 -21.05 4.24 2.65
N ILE A 61 -20.21 4.57 3.62
CA ILE A 61 -19.88 3.70 4.77
C ILE A 61 -21.07 3.46 5.70
N SER A 62 -21.88 4.48 5.94
CA SER A 62 -23.06 4.34 6.82
C SER A 62 -24.06 3.37 6.20
N ASP A 63 -24.24 3.44 4.88
CA ASP A 63 -25.22 2.64 4.16
C ASP A 63 -24.81 1.17 4.07
N PHE A 64 -23.54 0.88 3.74
CA PHE A 64 -23.10 -0.52 3.72
C PHE A 64 -23.00 -1.11 5.13
N ASN A 65 -22.66 -0.31 6.15
CA ASN A 65 -22.68 -0.76 7.54
C ASN A 65 -24.11 -1.09 8.00
N LYS A 66 -25.09 -0.26 7.61
CA LYS A 66 -26.50 -0.52 7.87
C LYS A 66 -26.95 -1.84 7.23
N ALA A 67 -26.64 -2.02 5.96
CA ALA A 67 -27.00 -3.23 5.23
C ALA A 67 -26.34 -4.47 5.85
N ALA A 68 -25.06 -4.38 6.21
CA ALA A 68 -24.35 -5.44 6.93
C ALA A 68 -25.00 -5.78 8.28
N PHE A 69 -25.33 -4.76 9.09
CA PHE A 69 -26.02 -4.93 10.37
C PHE A 69 -27.40 -5.62 10.22
N GLU A 70 -28.15 -5.28 9.18
CA GLU A 70 -29.46 -5.87 8.87
C GLU A 70 -29.35 -7.26 8.21
N GLY A 71 -28.13 -7.80 8.03
CA GLY A 71 -27.88 -9.08 7.35
C GLY A 71 -28.10 -9.05 5.84
N ARG A 72 -28.28 -7.86 5.25
CA ARG A 72 -28.48 -7.63 3.82
C ARG A 72 -27.12 -7.55 3.10
N TRP A 73 -26.34 -8.63 3.16
CA TRP A 73 -24.96 -8.66 2.68
C TRP A 73 -24.80 -8.39 1.17
N LEU A 74 -25.73 -8.87 0.35
CA LEU A 74 -25.75 -8.56 -1.09
C LEU A 74 -25.96 -7.06 -1.34
N ASP A 75 -26.87 -6.42 -0.59
CA ASP A 75 -27.07 -4.97 -0.68
C ASP A 75 -25.83 -4.21 -0.20
N ALA A 76 -25.21 -4.68 0.89
CA ALA A 76 -23.97 -4.10 1.40
C ALA A 76 -22.85 -4.14 0.33
N TYR A 77 -22.71 -5.27 -0.37
CA TYR A 77 -21.81 -5.41 -1.50
C TYR A 77 -22.13 -4.43 -2.62
N HIS A 78 -23.39 -4.37 -3.07
CA HIS A 78 -23.81 -3.43 -4.11
C HIS A 78 -23.59 -1.95 -3.74
N ILE A 79 -23.69 -1.60 -2.45
CA ILE A 79 -23.42 -0.24 -1.98
C ILE A 79 -21.92 0.05 -2.02
N LEU A 80 -21.10 -0.89 -1.52
CA LEU A 80 -19.64 -0.76 -1.44
C LEU A 80 -18.98 -0.73 -2.82
N SER A 81 -19.43 -1.60 -3.74
CA SER A 81 -18.84 -1.74 -5.08
C SER A 81 -19.10 -0.54 -6.00
N LYS A 82 -20.07 0.33 -5.68
CA LYS A 82 -20.30 1.58 -6.42
C LYS A 82 -19.10 2.52 -6.41
N THR A 83 -18.34 2.54 -5.33
CA THR A 83 -17.25 3.50 -5.13
C THR A 83 -15.89 2.84 -5.05
N ASN A 84 -15.83 1.58 -4.61
CA ASN A 84 -14.59 0.82 -4.48
C ASN A 84 -14.58 -0.43 -5.38
N PRO A 85 -13.72 -0.47 -6.42
CA PRO A 85 -13.62 -1.64 -7.29
C PRO A 85 -12.89 -2.81 -6.63
N PHE A 86 -12.07 -2.57 -5.60
CA PHE A 86 -11.24 -3.61 -4.97
C PHE A 86 -11.29 -3.61 -3.43
N PRO A 87 -12.47 -3.84 -2.82
CA PRO A 87 -12.57 -3.86 -1.37
C PRO A 87 -11.74 -4.96 -0.71
N GLU A 88 -11.41 -6.02 -1.42
CA GLU A 88 -10.56 -7.10 -0.93
C GLU A 88 -9.10 -6.67 -0.71
N PHE A 89 -8.66 -5.59 -1.36
CA PHE A 89 -7.34 -5.00 -1.13
C PHE A 89 -7.44 -4.02 0.03
N THR A 90 -8.33 -3.04 -0.05
CA THR A 90 -8.46 -1.99 0.97
C THR A 90 -8.89 -2.53 2.32
N GLY A 91 -9.74 -3.56 2.40
CA GLY A 91 -10.12 -4.22 3.65
C GLY A 91 -9.00 -5.05 4.31
N ARG A 92 -7.79 -5.11 3.71
CA ARG A 92 -6.64 -5.85 4.28
C ARG A 92 -5.45 -4.97 4.62
N ILE A 93 -5.21 -3.94 3.80
CA ILE A 93 -3.95 -3.18 3.82
C ILE A 93 -4.18 -1.67 3.91
N CYS A 94 -5.42 -1.20 3.99
CA CYS A 94 -5.68 0.23 4.16
C CYS A 94 -5.40 0.59 5.63
N PRO A 95 -4.72 1.71 5.94
CA PRO A 95 -4.56 2.16 7.33
C PRO A 95 -5.87 2.75 7.93
N ALA A 96 -7.01 2.39 7.34
CA ALA A 96 -8.37 2.78 7.73
C ALA A 96 -8.53 4.28 8.09
N PRO A 97 -8.23 5.22 7.16
CA PRO A 97 -8.41 6.65 7.43
C PRO A 97 -9.88 6.99 7.76
N CYS A 98 -10.83 6.21 7.23
CA CYS A 98 -12.25 6.29 7.56
C CYS A 98 -12.52 6.05 9.05
N GLU A 99 -11.79 5.14 9.71
CA GLU A 99 -11.91 4.90 11.15
C GLU A 99 -11.31 6.03 11.97
N GLN A 100 -10.23 6.65 11.50
CA GLN A 100 -9.66 7.86 12.12
C GLN A 100 -10.63 9.06 12.03
N GLY A 101 -11.44 9.11 10.98
CA GLY A 101 -12.53 10.07 10.78
C GLY A 101 -13.84 9.70 11.47
N CYS A 102 -13.95 8.54 12.11
CA CYS A 102 -15.20 8.11 12.72
C CYS A 102 -15.58 9.03 13.89
N VAL A 103 -16.80 9.56 13.90
CA VAL A 103 -17.30 10.43 14.98
C VAL A 103 -17.35 9.69 16.32
N LEU A 104 -17.59 8.37 16.31
CA LEU A 104 -17.56 7.56 17.53
C LEU A 104 -16.17 7.58 18.18
N GLY A 105 -15.13 7.68 17.35
CA GLY A 105 -13.71 7.79 17.72
C GLY A 105 -13.36 8.99 18.60
N ILE A 106 -14.28 9.96 18.78
CA ILE A 106 -14.09 11.10 19.69
C ILE A 106 -14.22 10.68 21.15
N ASN A 107 -15.18 9.81 21.46
CA ASN A 107 -15.55 9.46 22.84
C ASN A 107 -15.42 7.96 23.16
N SER A 108 -15.22 7.12 22.15
CA SER A 108 -15.12 5.67 22.26
C SER A 108 -14.29 5.13 21.09
N ASP A 109 -14.10 3.82 21.02
CA ASP A 109 -13.39 3.20 19.91
C ASP A 109 -14.19 3.32 18.61
N ALA A 110 -13.52 3.64 17.50
CA ALA A 110 -14.15 3.73 16.18
C ALA A 110 -14.85 2.41 15.76
N VAL A 111 -15.76 2.53 14.80
CA VAL A 111 -16.36 1.38 14.09
C VAL A 111 -15.26 0.65 13.30
N THR A 112 -15.30 -0.68 13.24
CA THR A 112 -14.35 -1.52 12.48
C THR A 112 -14.70 -1.52 10.99
N ILE A 113 -14.63 -0.35 10.36
CA ILE A 113 -15.07 -0.13 8.98
C ILE A 113 -14.25 -0.98 8.01
N GLU A 114 -12.93 -1.06 8.20
CA GLU A 114 -12.04 -1.85 7.33
C GLU A 114 -12.41 -3.34 7.36
N GLU A 115 -12.70 -3.86 8.56
CA GLU A 115 -13.06 -5.28 8.71
C GLU A 115 -14.47 -5.59 8.18
N ILE A 116 -15.43 -4.67 8.34
CA ILE A 116 -16.77 -4.81 7.74
C ILE A 116 -16.64 -4.80 6.21
N GLU A 117 -15.80 -3.93 5.66
CA GLU A 117 -15.48 -3.89 4.23
C GLU A 117 -14.89 -5.23 3.75
N LYS A 118 -13.90 -5.79 4.46
CA LYS A 118 -13.35 -7.12 4.20
C LYS A 118 -14.41 -8.22 4.25
N THR A 119 -15.26 -8.19 5.27
CA THR A 119 -16.34 -9.18 5.46
C THR A 119 -17.32 -9.15 4.30
N ILE A 120 -17.76 -7.96 3.86
CA ILE A 120 -18.70 -7.79 2.75
C ILE A 120 -18.15 -8.43 1.47
N ILE A 121 -16.88 -8.15 1.13
CA ILE A 121 -16.29 -8.65 -0.11
C ILE A 121 -16.01 -10.15 -0.05
N GLU A 122 -15.57 -10.70 1.07
CA GLU A 122 -15.38 -12.16 1.18
C GLU A 122 -16.72 -12.90 1.07
N LYS A 123 -17.79 -12.43 1.72
CA LYS A 123 -19.13 -13.01 1.53
C LYS A 123 -19.60 -12.93 0.08
N ALA A 124 -19.30 -11.83 -0.61
CA ALA A 124 -19.65 -11.70 -2.02
C ALA A 124 -18.91 -12.71 -2.91
N PHE A 125 -17.63 -13.00 -2.64
CA PHE A 125 -16.90 -14.08 -3.31
C PHE A 125 -17.46 -15.46 -2.95
N GLU A 126 -17.69 -15.75 -1.67
CA GLU A 126 -18.23 -17.04 -1.19
C GLU A 126 -19.60 -17.39 -1.81
N ASN A 127 -20.45 -16.38 -2.01
CA ASN A 127 -21.80 -16.55 -2.54
C ASN A 127 -21.91 -16.30 -4.06
N ASN A 128 -20.79 -16.10 -4.76
CA ASN A 128 -20.74 -15.78 -6.19
C ASN A 128 -21.60 -14.55 -6.57
N TRP A 129 -21.60 -13.52 -5.72
CA TRP A 129 -22.30 -12.25 -5.97
C TRP A 129 -21.46 -11.23 -6.73
N ILE A 130 -20.21 -11.54 -7.04
CA ILE A 130 -19.34 -10.64 -7.77
C ILE A 130 -19.87 -10.49 -9.20
N ILE A 131 -20.57 -9.40 -9.45
CA ILE A 131 -21.01 -8.98 -10.78
C ILE A 131 -19.92 -8.06 -11.34
N ASN A 132 -19.17 -8.52 -12.34
CA ASN A 132 -18.36 -7.62 -13.15
C ASN A 132 -19.18 -7.22 -14.38
N GLU A 133 -19.47 -5.93 -14.50
CA GLU A 133 -20.27 -5.43 -15.61
C GLU A 133 -19.42 -5.40 -16.90
N GLU A 134 -19.73 -6.28 -17.85
CA GLU A 134 -19.29 -6.10 -19.22
C GLU A 134 -19.87 -4.79 -19.77
N PRO A 135 -19.10 -4.04 -20.59
CA PRO A 135 -19.63 -2.85 -21.22
C PRO A 135 -20.78 -3.22 -22.17
N LYS A 136 -21.91 -2.52 -22.02
CA LYS A 136 -23.08 -2.70 -22.88
C LYS A 136 -22.76 -2.43 -24.34
N GLU A 137 -21.92 -1.42 -24.60
CA GLU A 137 -21.48 -1.01 -25.93
C GLU A 137 -20.01 -0.58 -25.87
N ARG A 138 -19.26 -0.84 -26.94
CA ARG A 138 -17.89 -0.33 -27.09
C ARG A 138 -17.91 1.02 -27.80
N ASN A 139 -17.20 2.01 -27.24
CA ASN A 139 -17.17 3.38 -27.77
C ASN A 139 -16.15 3.56 -28.92
N GLY A 140 -15.44 2.51 -29.32
CA GLY A 140 -14.44 2.52 -30.38
C GLY A 140 -13.07 3.08 -29.99
N ILE A 141 -12.90 3.60 -28.77
CA ILE A 141 -11.65 4.18 -28.29
C ILE A 141 -10.81 3.13 -27.58
N LYS A 142 -9.52 3.07 -27.94
CA LYS A 142 -8.54 2.13 -27.40
C LYS A 142 -7.57 2.82 -26.45
N ILE A 143 -7.36 2.23 -25.28
CA ILE A 143 -6.48 2.76 -24.23
C ILE A 143 -5.45 1.70 -23.81
N ALA A 144 -4.17 2.07 -23.84
CA ALA A 144 -3.10 1.30 -23.22
C ALA A 144 -2.80 1.83 -21.82
N ILE A 145 -2.66 0.94 -20.84
CA ILE A 145 -2.25 1.23 -19.47
C ILE A 145 -0.91 0.56 -19.21
N ILE A 146 0.10 1.33 -18.82
CA ILE A 146 1.45 0.84 -18.56
C ILE A 146 1.65 0.77 -17.05
N GLY A 147 1.73 -0.44 -16.51
CA GLY A 147 1.79 -0.77 -15.09
C GLY A 147 0.47 -1.33 -14.58
N SER A 148 0.54 -2.49 -13.92
CA SER A 148 -0.62 -3.21 -13.38
C SER A 148 -0.82 -3.03 -11.87
N GLY A 149 -0.25 -1.96 -11.29
CA GLY A 149 -0.50 -1.60 -9.89
C GLY A 149 -1.94 -1.17 -9.63
N PRO A 150 -2.29 -0.84 -8.36
CA PRO A 150 -3.67 -0.52 -7.98
C PRO A 150 -4.33 0.58 -8.82
N SER A 151 -3.59 1.62 -9.19
CA SER A 151 -4.09 2.71 -10.04
C SER A 151 -4.38 2.25 -11.46
N GLY A 152 -3.50 1.44 -12.05
CA GLY A 152 -3.66 0.87 -13.38
C GLY A 152 -4.86 -0.07 -13.45
N LEU A 153 -5.00 -0.97 -12.47
CA LEU A 153 -6.16 -1.86 -12.36
C LEU A 153 -7.47 -1.08 -12.19
N ALA A 154 -7.47 -0.04 -11.35
CA ALA A 154 -8.67 0.76 -11.12
C ALA A 154 -9.09 1.52 -12.38
N ALA A 155 -8.12 2.13 -13.07
CA ALA A 155 -8.38 2.78 -14.35
C ALA A 155 -8.91 1.77 -15.38
N ALA A 156 -8.31 0.58 -15.47
CA ALA A 156 -8.76 -0.47 -16.38
C ALA A 156 -10.20 -0.90 -16.11
N TYR A 157 -10.54 -1.16 -14.84
CA TYR A 157 -11.90 -1.52 -14.42
C TYR A 157 -12.94 -0.49 -14.87
N TYR A 158 -12.74 0.78 -14.50
CA TYR A 158 -13.72 1.82 -14.82
C TYR A 158 -13.78 2.15 -16.31
N LEU A 159 -12.63 2.25 -17.00
CA LEU A 159 -12.61 2.52 -18.44
C LEU A 159 -13.26 1.37 -19.23
N ASN A 160 -13.01 0.12 -18.86
CA ASN A 160 -13.69 -1.01 -19.50
C ASN A 160 -15.22 -0.91 -19.31
N SER A 161 -15.69 -0.60 -18.09
CA SER A 161 -17.13 -0.43 -17.80
C SER A 161 -17.79 0.70 -18.62
N TYR A 162 -17.01 1.71 -19.03
CA TYR A 162 -17.47 2.82 -19.87
C TYR A 162 -17.38 2.53 -21.38
N GLY A 163 -17.04 1.30 -21.78
CA GLY A 163 -17.02 0.88 -23.17
C GLY A 163 -15.70 1.13 -23.91
N TYR A 164 -14.65 1.60 -23.23
CA TYR A 164 -13.31 1.68 -23.84
C TYR A 164 -12.73 0.28 -24.03
N SER A 165 -11.91 0.08 -25.06
CA SER A 165 -11.09 -1.14 -25.19
C SER A 165 -9.77 -0.92 -24.46
N VAL A 166 -9.46 -1.75 -23.46
CA VAL A 166 -8.33 -1.51 -22.56
C VAL A 166 -7.33 -2.66 -22.63
N ALA A 167 -6.05 -2.32 -22.80
CA ALA A 167 -4.93 -3.24 -22.68
C ALA A 167 -3.97 -2.77 -21.56
N VAL A 168 -3.62 -3.67 -20.65
CA VAL A 168 -2.71 -3.44 -19.53
C VAL A 168 -1.37 -4.14 -19.81
N TYR A 169 -0.28 -3.39 -19.75
CA TYR A 169 1.09 -3.87 -19.93
C TYR A 169 1.84 -3.86 -18.60
N GLU A 170 2.47 -4.97 -18.26
CA GLU A 170 3.25 -5.16 -17.04
C GLU A 170 4.63 -5.71 -17.38
N LYS A 171 5.68 -5.12 -16.79
CA LYS A 171 7.07 -5.56 -16.98
C LYS A 171 7.35 -6.86 -16.23
N ASP A 172 6.69 -7.07 -15.10
CA ASP A 172 6.87 -8.25 -14.28
C ASP A 172 6.04 -9.45 -14.78
N LYS A 173 6.31 -10.63 -14.24
CA LYS A 173 5.63 -11.88 -14.63
C LYS A 173 4.18 -11.91 -14.20
N GLU A 174 3.91 -11.50 -12.97
CA GLU A 174 2.56 -11.44 -12.39
C GLU A 174 2.08 -9.99 -12.32
N PHE A 175 0.76 -9.81 -12.42
CA PHE A 175 0.14 -8.48 -12.33
C PHE A 175 -0.09 -8.07 -10.86
N GLY A 176 -0.33 -6.78 -10.62
CA GLY A 176 -0.67 -6.21 -9.31
C GLY A 176 0.36 -5.23 -8.75
N GLY A 177 1.53 -5.10 -9.38
CA GLY A 177 2.61 -4.22 -8.92
C GLY A 177 3.01 -4.52 -7.47
N LEU A 178 3.04 -3.50 -6.61
CA LEU A 178 3.38 -3.67 -5.19
C LEU A 178 2.39 -4.53 -4.38
N LEU A 179 1.16 -4.73 -4.87
CA LEU A 179 0.25 -5.71 -4.25
C LEU A 179 0.83 -7.14 -4.33
N THR A 180 1.60 -7.41 -5.38
CA THR A 180 2.18 -8.72 -5.66
C THR A 180 3.64 -8.81 -5.25
N TYR A 181 4.43 -7.78 -5.52
CA TYR A 181 5.88 -7.83 -5.31
C TYR A 181 6.38 -7.01 -4.11
N GLY A 182 5.54 -6.20 -3.46
CA GLY A 182 5.93 -5.39 -2.30
C GLY A 182 5.36 -5.92 -1.00
N ILE A 183 4.05 -5.83 -0.85
CA ILE A 183 3.34 -6.19 0.39
C ILE A 183 3.46 -7.70 0.61
N PRO A 184 3.84 -8.21 1.79
CA PRO A 184 3.95 -9.65 2.03
C PRO A 184 2.60 -10.41 2.04
N ASP A 185 2.63 -11.71 1.73
CA ASP A 185 1.45 -12.60 1.75
C ASP A 185 0.70 -12.66 3.09
N PHE A 186 1.41 -12.43 4.21
CA PHE A 186 0.79 -12.48 5.53
C PHE A 186 -0.09 -11.25 5.83
N LYS A 187 0.02 -10.19 5.01
CA LYS A 187 -0.87 -9.03 5.00
C LYS A 187 -1.87 -9.08 3.86
N LEU A 188 -1.42 -9.47 2.66
CA LEU A 188 -2.25 -9.59 1.47
C LEU A 188 -1.83 -10.82 0.67
N ASN A 189 -2.60 -11.90 0.81
CA ASN A 189 -2.36 -13.15 0.10
C ASN A 189 -2.47 -12.95 -1.42
N LYS A 190 -1.52 -13.48 -2.20
CA LYS A 190 -1.51 -13.25 -3.67
C LYS A 190 -2.69 -13.87 -4.40
N SER A 191 -3.33 -14.88 -3.82
CA SER A 191 -4.56 -15.44 -4.39
C SER A 191 -5.70 -14.40 -4.45
N VAL A 192 -5.74 -13.43 -3.53
CA VAL A 192 -6.71 -12.32 -3.51
C VAL A 192 -6.49 -11.36 -4.68
N VAL A 193 -5.23 -11.08 -5.00
CA VAL A 193 -4.86 -10.24 -6.16
C VAL A 193 -5.17 -11.00 -7.45
N LYS A 194 -4.75 -12.26 -7.53
CA LYS A 194 -4.93 -13.12 -8.70
C LYS A 194 -6.42 -13.31 -9.05
N ARG A 195 -7.27 -13.65 -8.08
CA ARG A 195 -8.72 -13.85 -8.33
C ARG A 195 -9.37 -12.59 -8.93
N ARG A 196 -8.95 -11.39 -8.51
CA ARG A 196 -9.46 -10.13 -9.08
C ARG A 196 -8.97 -9.91 -10.50
N ILE A 197 -7.71 -10.21 -10.80
CA ILE A 197 -7.18 -10.06 -12.16
C ILE A 197 -7.90 -10.98 -13.14
N GLU A 198 -8.18 -12.24 -12.75
CA GLU A 198 -8.93 -13.16 -13.60
C GLU A 198 -10.34 -12.63 -13.91
N LEU A 199 -11.04 -12.09 -12.92
CA LEU A 199 -12.31 -11.41 -13.12
C LEU A 199 -12.23 -10.21 -14.09
N LEU A 200 -11.13 -9.44 -14.06
CA LEU A 200 -10.91 -8.33 -14.99
C LEU A 200 -10.66 -8.83 -16.43
N LYS A 201 -9.95 -9.95 -16.59
CA LYS A 201 -9.75 -10.61 -17.90
C LYS A 201 -11.07 -11.11 -18.47
N GLU A 202 -11.91 -11.72 -17.64
CA GLU A 202 -13.23 -12.25 -18.04
C GLU A 202 -14.14 -11.19 -18.67
N VAL A 203 -14.07 -9.94 -18.20
CA VAL A 203 -14.84 -8.82 -18.78
C VAL A 203 -14.17 -8.13 -19.98
N GLY A 204 -13.16 -8.77 -20.56
CA GLY A 204 -12.54 -8.36 -21.82
C GLY A 204 -11.46 -7.30 -21.70
N ILE A 205 -10.83 -7.14 -20.53
CA ILE A 205 -9.60 -6.34 -20.40
C ILE A 205 -8.41 -7.21 -20.84
N GLU A 206 -7.59 -6.70 -21.76
CA GLU A 206 -6.39 -7.40 -22.23
C GLU A 206 -5.24 -7.18 -21.25
N PHE A 207 -4.46 -8.24 -20.99
CA PHE A 207 -3.35 -8.21 -20.04
C PHE A 207 -2.09 -8.82 -20.68
N HIS A 208 -1.01 -8.05 -20.70
CA HIS A 208 0.29 -8.43 -21.25
C HIS A 208 1.35 -8.35 -20.16
N SER A 209 1.76 -9.49 -19.61
CA SER A 209 2.87 -9.59 -18.64
C SER A 209 4.23 -9.64 -19.34
N GLN A 210 5.31 -9.53 -18.58
CA GLN A 210 6.68 -9.62 -19.07
C GLN A 210 6.98 -8.72 -20.27
N THR A 211 6.36 -7.54 -20.30
CA THR A 211 6.43 -6.59 -21.40
C THR A 211 6.78 -5.21 -20.85
N GLU A 212 8.07 -4.88 -20.87
CA GLU A 212 8.56 -3.57 -20.46
C GLU A 212 8.50 -2.58 -21.63
N ILE A 213 7.54 -1.65 -21.58
CA ILE A 213 7.40 -0.59 -22.58
C ILE A 213 8.61 0.34 -22.55
N GLY A 214 9.16 0.63 -23.73
CA GLY A 214 10.41 1.37 -23.94
C GLY A 214 11.65 0.47 -24.03
N LYS A 215 11.52 -0.83 -23.74
CA LYS A 215 12.60 -1.81 -23.86
C LYS A 215 12.22 -2.97 -24.78
N ASP A 216 11.16 -3.70 -24.44
CA ASP A 216 10.68 -4.84 -25.22
C ASP A 216 9.79 -4.37 -26.38
N ILE A 217 8.94 -3.38 -26.13
CA ILE A 217 8.08 -2.72 -27.13
C ILE A 217 8.34 -1.22 -27.09
N PRO A 218 8.67 -0.56 -28.22
CA PRO A 218 8.85 0.89 -28.23
C PRO A 218 7.53 1.62 -27.99
N LEU A 219 7.57 2.73 -27.26
CA LEU A 219 6.37 3.53 -26.98
C LEU A 219 5.64 4.00 -28.24
N THR A 220 6.37 4.24 -29.34
CA THR A 220 5.82 4.64 -30.64
C THR A 220 4.90 3.60 -31.26
N GLU A 221 5.06 2.32 -30.92
CA GLU A 221 4.16 1.27 -31.37
C GLU A 221 2.79 1.38 -30.69
N LEU A 222 2.77 1.62 -29.38
CA LEU A 222 1.53 1.89 -28.64
C LEU A 222 0.84 3.16 -29.15
N GLU A 223 1.61 4.18 -29.55
CA GLU A 223 1.06 5.41 -30.13
C GLU A 223 0.33 5.18 -31.46
N GLN A 224 0.70 4.16 -32.23
CA GLN A 224 0.01 3.83 -33.48
C GLN A 224 -1.27 3.04 -33.23
N GLN A 225 -1.31 2.24 -32.17
CA GLN A 225 -2.40 1.29 -31.89
C GLN A 225 -3.50 1.85 -30.98
N PHE A 226 -3.15 2.78 -30.09
CA PHE A 226 -4.05 3.28 -29.05
C PHE A 226 -4.30 4.78 -29.17
N ASP A 227 -5.50 5.23 -28.79
CA ASP A 227 -5.89 6.64 -28.80
C ASP A 227 -5.30 7.40 -27.61
N LYS A 228 -5.20 6.72 -26.45
CA LYS A 228 -4.60 7.24 -25.21
C LYS A 228 -3.68 6.20 -24.58
N ILE A 229 -2.64 6.69 -23.91
CA ILE A 229 -1.70 5.88 -23.12
C ILE A 229 -1.65 6.43 -21.70
N ILE A 230 -1.86 5.56 -20.71
CA ILE A 230 -1.87 5.90 -19.29
C ILE A 230 -0.66 5.27 -18.62
N PHE A 231 0.16 6.10 -17.99
CA PHE A 231 1.29 5.67 -17.19
C PHE A 231 0.88 5.47 -15.73
N ALA A 232 0.87 4.21 -15.30
CA ALA A 232 0.59 3.75 -13.94
C ALA A 232 1.82 3.02 -13.33
N ILE A 233 3.02 3.50 -13.64
CA ILE A 233 4.30 2.85 -13.35
C ILE A 233 4.83 3.00 -11.91
N GLY A 234 4.09 3.72 -11.06
CA GLY A 234 4.44 3.92 -9.66
C GLY A 234 5.68 4.81 -9.42
N ALA A 235 6.09 4.92 -8.15
CA ALA A 235 7.29 5.67 -7.74
C ALA A 235 8.40 4.69 -7.31
N GLN A 236 9.23 4.27 -8.27
CA GLN A 236 10.24 3.22 -8.05
C GLN A 236 11.62 3.76 -7.62
N LYS A 237 11.86 5.07 -7.75
CA LYS A 237 13.17 5.65 -7.39
C LYS A 237 13.31 5.79 -5.89
N GLU A 238 14.16 4.98 -5.29
CA GLU A 238 14.41 4.98 -3.85
C GLU A 238 15.04 6.28 -3.37
N ARG A 239 14.67 6.69 -2.15
CA ARG A 239 15.32 7.79 -1.47
C ARG A 239 16.67 7.30 -0.96
N GLN A 240 17.72 7.99 -1.40
CA GLN A 240 19.08 7.67 -1.02
C GLN A 240 19.30 7.94 0.48
N TYR A 241 20.00 7.02 1.13
CA TYR A 241 20.53 7.23 2.48
C TYR A 241 21.83 8.05 2.40
N ASP A 242 22.21 8.72 3.50
CA ASP A 242 23.41 9.58 3.48
C ASP A 242 24.71 8.76 3.32
N ILE A 243 24.67 7.47 3.68
CA ILE A 243 25.76 6.50 3.45
C ILE A 243 25.44 5.71 2.17
N SER A 244 26.39 5.69 1.21
CA SER A 244 26.24 4.92 -0.04
C SER A 244 26.29 3.41 0.24
N LEU A 245 25.23 2.70 -0.17
CA LEU A 245 25.04 1.28 0.09
C LEU A 245 25.93 0.38 -0.79
N GLU A 246 26.36 0.85 -1.96
CA GLU A 246 27.18 0.10 -2.94
C GLU A 246 28.51 -0.43 -2.37
N ASN A 247 28.92 0.09 -1.21
CA ASN A 247 30.14 -0.32 -0.53
C ASN A 247 29.97 -1.58 0.34
N PHE A 248 28.74 -2.07 0.53
CA PHE A 248 28.43 -3.13 1.48
C PHE A 248 27.68 -4.28 0.78
N SER A 249 28.07 -5.51 1.06
CA SER A 249 27.42 -6.70 0.49
C SER A 249 26.11 -7.10 1.17
N ASN A 250 25.80 -6.49 2.32
CA ASN A 250 24.66 -6.82 3.18
C ASN A 250 23.88 -5.57 3.61
N ALA A 251 23.89 -4.52 2.79
CA ALA A 251 23.02 -3.36 2.93
C ALA A 251 22.18 -3.21 1.66
N HIS A 252 20.86 -3.27 1.82
CA HIS A 252 19.92 -3.32 0.70
C HIS A 252 18.81 -2.31 0.90
N TYR A 253 18.22 -1.85 -0.20
CA TYR A 253 16.92 -1.22 -0.09
C TYR A 253 15.82 -2.23 0.20
N ALA A 254 14.80 -1.79 0.92
CA ALA A 254 13.73 -2.67 1.38
C ALA A 254 13.01 -3.40 0.23
N MET A 255 12.86 -2.75 -0.93
CA MET A 255 12.16 -3.35 -2.06
C MET A 255 12.92 -4.50 -2.71
N GLU A 256 14.26 -4.50 -2.68
CA GLU A 256 15.05 -5.64 -3.15
C GLU A 256 14.71 -6.89 -2.32
N TYR A 257 14.79 -6.74 -0.99
CA TYR A 257 14.49 -7.80 -0.03
C TYR A 257 13.05 -8.31 -0.10
N LEU A 258 12.08 -7.39 -0.13
CA LEU A 258 10.66 -7.75 -0.18
C LEU A 258 10.26 -8.38 -1.51
N THR A 259 10.79 -7.87 -2.63
CA THR A 259 10.49 -8.42 -3.97
C THR A 259 11.01 -9.85 -4.11
N GLU A 260 12.26 -10.11 -3.72
CA GLU A 260 12.81 -11.46 -3.73
C GLU A 260 12.02 -12.41 -2.83
N THR A 261 11.63 -11.93 -1.64
CA THR A 261 10.88 -12.78 -0.70
C THR A 261 9.49 -13.10 -1.21
N ASN A 262 8.76 -12.14 -1.77
CA ASN A 262 7.46 -12.40 -2.41
C ASN A 262 7.58 -13.37 -3.59
N LYS A 263 8.64 -13.25 -4.41
CA LYS A 263 8.93 -14.20 -5.51
C LYS A 263 9.24 -15.60 -5.00
N LEU A 264 9.94 -15.73 -3.88
CA LEU A 264 10.22 -17.03 -3.26
C LEU A 264 8.95 -17.66 -2.72
N VAL A 265 8.13 -16.89 -1.99
CA VAL A 265 6.87 -17.35 -1.38
C VAL A 265 5.85 -17.77 -2.46
N SER A 266 5.80 -17.05 -3.58
CA SER A 266 4.93 -17.41 -4.71
C SER A 266 5.45 -18.59 -5.54
N GLY A 267 6.68 -19.05 -5.31
CA GLY A 267 7.33 -20.09 -6.10
C GLY A 267 7.83 -19.62 -7.48
N GLU A 268 7.93 -18.31 -7.72
CA GLU A 268 8.53 -17.76 -8.94
C GLU A 268 10.05 -18.02 -8.99
N ILE A 269 10.71 -18.05 -7.83
CA ILE A 269 12.12 -18.40 -7.68
C ILE A 269 12.29 -19.49 -6.60
N ASN A 270 13.38 -20.25 -6.67
CA ASN A 270 13.67 -21.35 -5.74
C ASN A 270 14.58 -20.94 -4.58
N SER A 271 15.25 -19.80 -4.70
CA SER A 271 16.19 -19.28 -3.71
C SER A 271 16.24 -17.75 -3.84
N LYS A 272 16.63 -17.09 -2.75
CA LYS A 272 16.84 -15.65 -2.70
C LYS A 272 18.23 -15.32 -2.17
N GLU A 273 18.76 -14.16 -2.54
CA GLU A 273 20.10 -13.71 -2.16
C GLU A 273 20.06 -13.04 -0.78
N ILE A 274 19.06 -12.18 -0.56
CA ILE A 274 18.93 -11.41 0.68
C ILE A 274 18.14 -12.21 1.72
N ASN A 275 18.82 -12.71 2.75
CA ASN A 275 18.23 -13.58 3.78
C ASN A 275 18.53 -13.06 5.20
N ALA A 276 17.50 -13.01 6.05
CA ALA A 276 17.56 -12.58 7.45
C ALA A 276 17.79 -13.71 8.48
N ASN A 277 17.69 -14.97 8.08
CA ASN A 277 17.83 -16.12 8.98
C ASN A 277 19.16 -16.08 9.74
N GLY A 278 19.09 -16.16 11.07
CA GLY A 278 20.28 -16.17 11.92
C GLY A 278 21.05 -14.84 11.97
N LYS A 279 20.45 -13.71 11.59
CA LYS A 279 21.11 -12.39 11.53
C LYS A 279 20.51 -11.37 12.49
N HIS A 280 21.33 -10.41 12.91
CA HIS A 280 20.91 -9.15 13.50
C HIS A 280 20.51 -8.16 12.39
N VAL A 281 19.21 -7.98 12.18
CA VAL A 281 18.68 -7.12 11.10
C VAL A 281 18.41 -5.72 11.64
N VAL A 282 18.85 -4.70 10.92
CA VAL A 282 18.46 -3.31 11.16
C VAL A 282 17.63 -2.79 10.00
N VAL A 283 16.41 -2.36 10.29
CA VAL A 283 15.50 -1.71 9.35
C VAL A 283 15.52 -0.21 9.61
N ILE A 284 15.92 0.59 8.62
CA ILE A 284 15.97 2.05 8.73
C ILE A 284 14.73 2.65 8.06
N GLY A 285 13.79 3.16 8.88
CA GLY A 285 12.54 3.78 8.45
C GLY A 285 11.30 3.15 9.10
N GLY A 286 10.46 4.00 9.71
CA GLY A 286 9.28 3.58 10.49
C GLY A 286 7.95 3.50 9.74
N GLY A 287 7.98 3.33 8.41
CA GLY A 287 6.78 3.25 7.57
C GLY A 287 6.28 1.82 7.36
N ASP A 288 5.21 1.66 6.56
CA ASP A 288 4.63 0.34 6.25
C ASP A 288 5.64 -0.61 5.59
N THR A 289 6.50 -0.10 4.70
CA THR A 289 7.59 -0.88 4.10
C THR A 289 8.57 -1.39 5.15
N GLY A 290 8.89 -0.60 6.17
CA GLY A 290 9.74 -1.05 7.28
C GLY A 290 9.06 -2.13 8.11
N SER A 291 7.77 -1.95 8.41
CA SER A 291 6.92 -2.95 9.05
C SER A 291 6.85 -4.26 8.26
N ASP A 292 6.83 -4.21 6.92
CA ASP A 292 6.89 -5.39 6.05
C ASP A 292 8.25 -6.10 6.13
N CYS A 293 9.36 -5.34 6.14
CA CYS A 293 10.70 -5.91 6.36
C CYS A 293 10.81 -6.61 7.72
N ILE A 294 10.28 -5.99 8.78
CA ILE A 294 10.30 -6.56 10.14
C ILE A 294 9.54 -7.90 10.18
N GLY A 295 8.30 -7.92 9.67
CA GLY A 295 7.48 -9.14 9.69
C GLY A 295 8.07 -10.26 8.83
N THR A 296 8.75 -9.90 7.74
CA THR A 296 9.43 -10.84 6.86
C THR A 296 10.71 -11.40 7.50
N ALA A 297 11.53 -10.54 8.11
CA ALA A 297 12.75 -10.95 8.82
C ALA A 297 12.45 -11.86 10.03
N ASN A 298 11.38 -11.58 10.77
CA ASN A 298 10.92 -12.44 11.86
C ASN A 298 10.54 -13.85 11.37
N ARG A 299 9.82 -13.93 10.24
CA ARG A 299 9.43 -15.22 9.62
C ARG A 299 10.60 -16.01 9.06
N GLU A 300 11.68 -15.32 8.70
CA GLU A 300 12.91 -15.94 8.25
C GLU A 300 13.80 -16.44 9.39
N GLY A 301 13.48 -16.12 10.64
CA GLY A 301 14.28 -16.54 11.80
C GLY A 301 15.47 -15.62 12.09
N ALA A 302 15.31 -14.31 11.91
CA ALA A 302 16.29 -13.34 12.38
C ALA A 302 16.61 -13.52 13.88
N LEU A 303 17.88 -13.34 14.28
CA LEU A 303 18.30 -13.37 15.69
C LEU A 303 17.73 -12.18 16.45
N SER A 304 17.67 -11.03 15.81
CA SER A 304 17.01 -9.84 16.32
C SER A 304 16.66 -8.89 15.17
N VAL A 305 15.58 -8.13 15.32
CA VAL A 305 15.23 -7.05 14.39
C VAL A 305 15.19 -5.72 15.14
N THR A 306 15.92 -4.72 14.65
CA THR A 306 15.89 -3.34 15.18
C THR A 306 15.33 -2.38 14.14
N GLU A 307 14.29 -1.64 14.49
CA GLU A 307 13.78 -0.53 13.68
C GLU A 307 14.43 0.77 14.14
N LEU A 308 15.03 1.52 13.21
CA LEU A 308 15.54 2.86 13.45
C LEU A 308 14.64 3.92 12.83
N ASP A 309 14.17 4.85 13.65
CA ASP A 309 13.47 6.05 13.22
C ASP A 309 14.15 7.29 13.81
N TYR A 310 14.47 8.25 12.95
CA TYR A 310 15.07 9.52 13.38
C TYR A 310 14.04 10.51 13.93
N HIS A 311 12.73 10.23 13.78
CA HIS A 311 11.68 11.06 14.36
C HIS A 311 11.50 10.79 15.86
N GLU A 312 10.84 11.73 16.52
CA GLU A 312 10.41 11.52 17.90
C GLU A 312 9.41 10.36 17.98
N LYS A 313 9.48 9.59 19.07
CA LYS A 313 8.46 8.59 19.37
C LYS A 313 7.11 9.31 19.47
N PRO A 314 6.11 8.93 18.64
CA PRO A 314 4.78 9.51 18.76
C PRO A 314 4.19 9.31 20.16
N PRO A 315 3.28 10.20 20.62
CA PRO A 315 2.61 10.02 21.91
C PRO A 315 1.76 8.76 21.92
N LYS A 316 1.56 8.15 23.10
CA LYS A 316 0.71 6.94 23.24
C LYS A 316 -0.73 7.22 22.76
N ASP A 317 -1.27 8.35 23.19
CA ASP A 317 -2.59 8.82 22.82
C ASP A 317 -2.50 9.87 21.71
N ARG A 318 -3.64 10.20 21.11
CA ARG A 318 -3.73 11.19 20.03
C ARG A 318 -3.13 12.53 20.45
N SER A 319 -2.19 13.04 19.65
CA SER A 319 -1.56 14.35 19.90
C SER A 319 -2.56 15.52 19.83
N GLU A 320 -2.45 16.45 20.79
CA GLU A 320 -3.16 17.74 20.77
C GLU A 320 -2.84 18.60 19.54
N LYS A 321 -1.68 18.37 18.89
CA LYS A 321 -1.31 19.03 17.63
C LYS A 321 -2.14 18.55 16.45
N THR A 322 -2.77 17.39 16.57
CA THR A 322 -3.58 16.76 15.54
C THR A 322 -4.96 16.38 16.10
N PRO A 323 -5.78 17.34 16.57
CA PRO A 323 -7.10 17.05 17.13
C PRO A 323 -8.01 16.43 16.07
N TRP A 324 -9.05 15.70 16.50
CA TRP A 324 -10.06 15.19 15.56
C TRP A 324 -10.72 16.37 14.83
N PRO A 325 -10.93 16.32 13.50
CA PRO A 325 -10.80 15.17 12.58
C PRO A 325 -9.49 15.14 11.77
N LEU A 326 -8.40 15.75 12.22
CA LEU A 326 -7.10 15.67 11.53
C LEU A 326 -6.56 14.23 11.53
N ASP A 327 -5.49 13.96 10.78
CA ASP A 327 -4.87 12.63 10.80
C ASP A 327 -4.19 12.40 12.15
N ALA A 328 -4.46 11.27 12.79
CA ALA A 328 -4.04 11.04 14.16
C ALA A 328 -2.52 10.79 14.22
N TYR A 329 -1.78 11.68 14.88
CA TYR A 329 -0.39 11.42 15.23
C TYR A 329 -0.34 10.75 16.61
N GLN A 330 -0.16 9.43 16.61
CA GLN A 330 -0.08 8.59 17.81
C GLN A 330 0.76 7.34 17.55
N TYR A 331 1.29 6.77 18.63
CA TYR A 331 2.08 5.55 18.59
C TYR A 331 1.17 4.36 18.34
N LYS A 332 1.52 3.55 17.34
CA LYS A 332 0.86 2.28 17.03
C LYS A 332 1.91 1.23 16.75
N ASP A 333 1.67 0.04 17.28
CA ASP A 333 2.38 -1.16 16.88
C ASP A 333 1.61 -1.82 15.73
N SER A 334 2.35 -2.37 14.78
CA SER A 334 1.81 -3.21 13.73
C SER A 334 1.87 -4.67 14.20
N THR A 335 1.24 -5.58 13.46
CA THR A 335 1.40 -7.02 13.71
C THR A 335 2.85 -7.47 13.60
N SER A 336 3.65 -6.83 12.75
CA SER A 336 5.09 -7.10 12.64
C SER A 336 5.86 -6.63 13.88
N HIS A 337 5.48 -5.50 14.48
CA HIS A 337 6.08 -5.04 15.73
C HIS A 337 5.75 -5.99 16.90
N GLU A 338 4.50 -6.45 16.97
CA GLU A 338 4.05 -7.47 17.94
C GLU A 338 4.83 -8.79 17.79
N GLU A 339 5.31 -9.13 16.59
CA GLU A 339 6.05 -10.37 16.30
C GLU A 339 7.50 -10.36 16.81
N GLY A 340 8.05 -9.17 17.08
CA GLY A 340 9.39 -9.01 17.62
C GLY A 340 10.19 -7.94 16.88
N SER A 341 10.36 -6.78 17.51
CA SER A 341 11.32 -5.77 17.06
C SER A 341 11.69 -4.83 18.19
N GLN A 342 12.93 -4.36 18.22
CA GLN A 342 13.34 -3.24 19.05
C GLN A 342 13.21 -1.96 18.24
N ARG A 343 12.34 -1.04 18.69
CA ARG A 343 12.15 0.25 18.01
C ARG A 343 12.95 1.32 18.71
N ILE A 344 13.86 1.97 17.99
CA ILE A 344 14.72 3.04 18.51
C ILE A 344 14.40 4.33 17.77
N PHE A 345 13.78 5.26 18.50
CA PHE A 345 13.39 6.59 18.03
C PHE A 345 14.49 7.63 18.26
N LYS A 346 14.36 8.79 17.61
CA LYS A 346 15.32 9.90 17.65
C LYS A 346 16.75 9.50 17.29
N ASN A 347 16.96 8.37 16.63
CA ASN A 347 18.30 7.86 16.33
C ASN A 347 18.53 7.78 14.82
N TYR A 348 19.76 8.02 14.43
CA TYR A 348 20.22 7.93 13.04
C TYR A 348 21.46 7.05 12.98
N ALA A 349 21.57 6.19 11.96
CA ALA A 349 22.78 5.40 11.74
C ALA A 349 23.84 6.28 11.06
N THR A 350 24.88 6.63 11.81
CA THR A 350 25.94 7.56 11.40
C THR A 350 27.11 6.86 10.75
N GLN A 351 27.29 5.56 11.00
CA GLN A 351 28.35 4.75 10.41
C GLN A 351 27.95 3.28 10.33
N PHE A 352 28.31 2.63 9.22
CA PHE A 352 28.27 1.17 9.08
C PHE A 352 29.68 0.62 9.27
N ASN A 353 29.87 -0.24 10.27
CA ASN A 353 31.16 -0.81 10.62
C ASN A 353 31.28 -2.18 9.95
N VAL A 354 32.38 -2.41 9.23
CA VAL A 354 32.56 -3.57 8.37
C VAL A 354 33.73 -4.44 8.78
N ASP A 355 33.68 -5.72 8.38
CA ASP A 355 34.81 -6.63 8.40
C ASP A 355 35.76 -6.42 7.20
N GLU A 356 36.76 -7.30 7.07
CA GLU A 356 37.76 -7.30 5.99
C GLU A 356 37.14 -7.51 4.59
N ASN A 357 35.96 -8.12 4.51
CA ASN A 357 35.23 -8.40 3.28
C ASN A 357 34.19 -7.32 2.95
N LYS A 358 34.17 -6.21 3.70
CA LYS A 358 33.18 -5.13 3.61
C LYS A 358 31.74 -5.54 4.01
N ALA A 359 31.58 -6.67 4.70
CA ALA A 359 30.29 -7.03 5.29
C ALA A 359 30.09 -6.24 6.59
N ILE A 360 28.93 -5.62 6.75
CA ILE A 360 28.53 -4.92 7.98
C ILE A 360 28.45 -5.95 9.11
N VAL A 361 29.10 -5.65 10.24
CA VAL A 361 29.07 -6.45 11.48
C VAL A 361 28.44 -5.67 12.65
N SER A 362 28.37 -4.35 12.54
CA SER A 362 27.68 -3.48 13.48
C SER A 362 27.40 -2.12 12.87
N ILE A 363 26.50 -1.35 13.47
CA ILE A 363 26.26 0.04 13.09
C ILE A 363 26.40 0.97 14.28
N THR A 364 26.96 2.15 14.04
CA THR A 364 26.98 3.23 15.02
C THR A 364 25.74 4.08 14.82
N ILE A 365 24.95 4.23 15.88
CA ILE A 365 23.76 5.08 15.92
C ILE A 365 23.98 6.23 16.89
N SER A 366 23.41 7.38 16.58
CA SER A 366 23.46 8.56 17.44
C SER A 366 22.09 9.20 17.53
N GLU A 367 21.80 9.86 18.66
CA GLU A 367 20.59 10.67 18.75
C GLU A 367 20.69 11.88 17.84
N VAL A 368 19.57 12.29 17.25
CA VAL A 368 19.51 13.44 16.33
C VAL A 368 18.40 14.42 16.69
N THR A 369 18.69 15.70 16.52
CA THR A 369 17.71 16.78 16.50
C THR A 369 17.42 17.14 15.05
N LEU A 370 16.13 17.18 14.69
CA LEU A 370 15.69 17.58 13.36
C LEU A 370 15.55 19.10 13.29
N GLY A 371 16.09 19.69 12.23
CA GLY A 371 16.02 21.10 11.95
C GLY A 371 15.77 21.39 10.47
N PHE A 372 15.94 22.65 10.10
CA PHE A 372 15.93 23.10 8.72
C PHE A 372 17.14 24.01 8.48
N ASP A 373 17.76 23.89 7.31
CA ASP A 373 18.78 24.83 6.86
C ASP A 373 18.14 26.14 6.37
N GLN A 374 18.98 27.11 5.98
CA GLN A 374 18.54 28.41 5.47
C GLN A 374 17.74 28.31 4.15
N ASN A 375 17.85 27.20 3.43
CA ASN A 375 17.14 26.93 2.19
C ASN A 375 15.83 26.15 2.42
N GLY A 376 15.49 25.85 3.68
CA GLY A 376 14.31 25.07 4.04
C GLY A 376 14.47 23.55 3.86
N ASN A 377 15.69 23.05 3.61
CA ASN A 377 15.95 21.62 3.59
C ASN A 377 16.04 21.08 5.02
N ARG A 378 15.54 19.87 5.25
CA ARG A 378 15.64 19.22 6.56
C ARG A 378 17.10 18.91 6.89
N THR A 379 17.53 19.28 8.09
CA THR A 379 18.84 18.93 8.65
C THR A 379 18.68 17.93 9.80
N LYS A 380 19.73 17.15 10.05
CA LYS A 380 19.83 16.25 11.20
C LYS A 380 21.12 16.61 11.94
N GLU A 381 20.98 17.11 13.16
CA GLU A 381 22.13 17.44 14.00
C GLU A 381 22.37 16.33 15.01
N ILE A 382 23.58 15.75 14.99
CA ILE A 382 23.97 14.70 15.94
C ILE A 382 24.08 15.30 17.33
N VAL A 383 23.38 14.70 18.30
CA VAL A 383 23.49 15.08 19.71
C VAL A 383 24.81 14.53 20.27
N ALA A 384 25.66 15.41 20.78
CA ALA A 384 26.97 15.05 21.30
C ALA A 384 26.88 13.99 22.42
N ASN A 385 27.85 13.07 22.46
CA ASN A 385 27.97 12.00 23.47
C ASN A 385 26.78 11.00 23.52
N THR A 386 26.01 10.86 22.45
CA THR A 386 24.91 9.88 22.35
C THR A 386 25.22 8.68 21.45
N SER A 387 26.38 8.69 20.77
CA SER A 387 26.78 7.62 19.87
C SER A 387 26.97 6.30 20.61
N ARG A 388 26.37 5.23 20.08
CA ARG A 388 26.57 3.86 20.54
C ARG A 388 26.54 2.90 19.36
N THR A 389 27.17 1.75 19.52
CA THR A 389 27.21 0.70 18.50
C THR A 389 26.22 -0.41 18.82
N ILE A 390 25.50 -0.90 17.81
CA ILE A 390 24.60 -2.05 17.92
C ILE A 390 25.01 -3.13 16.90
N PRO A 391 24.85 -4.43 17.22
CA PRO A 391 25.16 -5.52 16.29
C PRO A 391 24.26 -5.47 15.06
N CYS A 392 24.83 -5.79 13.89
CA CYS A 392 24.08 -5.78 12.62
C CYS A 392 24.80 -6.61 11.57
N ASP A 393 24.08 -7.57 10.97
CA ASP A 393 24.55 -8.40 9.87
C ASP A 393 23.76 -8.17 8.56
N LEU A 394 22.67 -7.39 8.62
CA LEU A 394 21.85 -7.02 7.48
C LEU A 394 21.19 -5.65 7.72
N VAL A 395 21.40 -4.70 6.81
CA VAL A 395 20.73 -3.40 6.80
C VAL A 395 19.68 -3.36 5.70
N LEU A 396 18.46 -2.95 6.05
CA LEU A 396 17.35 -2.75 5.13
C LEU A 396 16.89 -1.28 5.16
N ILE A 397 17.03 -0.56 4.06
CA ILE A 397 16.67 0.86 3.94
C ILE A 397 15.22 1.01 3.47
N ALA A 398 14.34 1.49 4.36
CA ALA A 398 12.89 1.64 4.16
C ALA A 398 12.42 3.10 4.33
N ILE A 399 13.16 4.07 3.77
CA ILE A 399 12.91 5.52 3.91
C ILE A 399 12.09 6.14 2.77
N GLY A 400 11.44 5.30 1.96
CA GLY A 400 10.51 5.68 0.90
C GLY A 400 11.16 6.06 -0.43
N PHE A 401 10.34 6.64 -1.32
CA PHE A 401 10.68 6.88 -2.72
C PHE A 401 10.60 8.38 -3.09
N THR A 402 11.27 8.75 -4.17
CA THR A 402 11.38 10.14 -4.65
C THR A 402 10.62 10.39 -5.95
N GLY A 403 10.29 9.35 -6.73
CA GLY A 403 9.49 9.49 -7.96
C GLY A 403 9.56 8.28 -8.89
N SER A 404 9.01 8.41 -10.10
CA SER A 404 9.05 7.38 -11.14
C SER A 404 10.37 7.35 -11.88
N ILE A 405 10.64 6.20 -12.50
CA ILE A 405 11.71 6.03 -13.47
C ILE A 405 11.13 6.35 -14.86
N ALA A 406 11.83 7.17 -15.64
CA ALA A 406 11.38 7.52 -16.98
C ALA A 406 11.43 6.31 -17.91
N ILE A 407 10.38 6.09 -18.69
CA ILE A 407 10.42 5.09 -19.77
C ILE A 407 11.39 5.55 -20.87
N SER A 408 12.27 4.66 -21.33
CA SER A 408 13.23 4.96 -22.40
C SER A 408 12.53 5.44 -23.67
N GLY A 409 13.09 6.48 -24.30
CA GLY A 409 12.58 7.02 -25.57
C GLY A 409 11.36 7.93 -25.47
N ASN A 410 10.84 8.22 -24.27
CA ASN A 410 9.76 9.20 -24.14
C ASN A 410 10.29 10.65 -24.06
N HIS A 411 9.60 11.57 -24.72
CA HIS A 411 9.82 13.02 -24.56
C HIS A 411 9.01 13.60 -23.38
N ILE A 412 8.65 12.75 -22.43
CA ILE A 412 7.75 13.10 -21.32
C ILE A 412 8.60 13.59 -20.17
N ASN A 413 8.33 14.82 -19.71
CA ASN A 413 9.01 15.35 -18.54
C ASN A 413 8.37 14.77 -17.28
N TRP A 414 9.00 13.77 -16.65
CA TRP A 414 8.55 13.07 -15.44
C TRP A 414 8.60 13.89 -14.12
N ASN A 415 8.69 15.23 -14.21
CA ASN A 415 8.75 16.08 -13.02
C ASN A 415 7.42 16.10 -12.24
N ARG A 416 7.45 15.53 -11.02
CA ARG A 416 6.36 15.48 -10.04
C ARG A 416 5.66 16.82 -9.79
N GLU A 417 6.39 17.95 -9.82
CA GLU A 417 5.81 19.28 -9.63
C GLU A 417 4.95 19.73 -10.82
N LYS A 418 5.32 19.33 -12.05
CA LYS A 418 4.53 19.63 -13.26
C LYS A 418 3.27 18.77 -13.37
N PHE A 419 3.29 17.54 -12.83
CA PHE A 419 2.09 16.68 -12.75
C PHE A 419 1.18 16.99 -11.57
N ALA A 420 1.56 17.94 -10.72
CA ALA A 420 0.84 18.23 -9.50
C ALA A 420 -0.59 18.76 -9.78
N ARG A 421 -1.56 17.96 -9.33
CA ARG A 421 -2.85 18.32 -8.71
C ARG A 421 -4.01 18.86 -9.58
N LYS A 422 -3.89 19.14 -10.88
CA LYS A 422 -5.07 19.55 -11.69
C LYS A 422 -5.27 18.88 -13.04
N ASN A 423 -4.24 18.30 -13.66
CA ASN A 423 -4.37 17.66 -14.97
C ASN A 423 -3.67 16.30 -14.96
N TYR A 424 -4.35 15.27 -15.47
CA TYR A 424 -3.76 13.95 -15.69
C TYR A 424 -2.84 13.92 -16.91
N SER A 425 -3.00 14.88 -17.82
CA SER A 425 -2.23 14.98 -19.05
C SER A 425 -0.77 15.35 -18.78
N THR A 426 0.12 14.76 -19.58
CA THR A 426 1.52 15.18 -19.65
C THR A 426 1.70 16.39 -20.57
N SER A 427 2.94 16.69 -20.98
CA SER A 427 3.23 17.64 -22.07
C SER A 427 2.54 17.29 -23.39
N ASN A 428 2.16 16.02 -23.59
CA ASN A 428 1.35 15.54 -24.71
C ASN A 428 0.02 14.99 -24.19
N SER A 429 -1.10 15.45 -24.76
CA SER A 429 -2.48 15.09 -24.36
C SER A 429 -2.86 13.64 -24.68
N LYS A 430 -2.07 12.94 -25.49
CA LYS A 430 -2.19 11.50 -25.71
C LYS A 430 -1.75 10.69 -24.49
N TYR A 431 -0.85 11.25 -23.70
CA TYR A 431 -0.28 10.59 -22.53
C TYR A 431 -0.90 11.14 -21.25
N LEU A 432 -1.23 10.22 -20.35
CA LEU A 432 -1.81 10.49 -19.04
C LEU A 432 -0.96 9.82 -17.97
N THR A 433 -0.94 10.33 -16.75
CA THR A 433 -0.25 9.69 -15.61
C THR A 433 -1.19 9.58 -14.42
N ILE A 434 -1.07 8.52 -13.63
CA ILE A 434 -1.90 8.25 -12.44
C ILE A 434 -1.12 7.51 -11.34
N GLY A 435 -1.71 7.49 -10.15
CA GLY A 435 -1.20 6.80 -8.97
C GLY A 435 0.11 7.40 -8.49
N ASP A 436 0.96 6.56 -7.91
CA ASP A 436 2.21 7.01 -7.29
C ASP A 436 3.17 7.70 -8.29
N ALA A 437 3.03 7.42 -9.59
CA ALA A 437 3.80 8.13 -10.61
C ALA A 437 3.44 9.62 -10.71
N ARG A 438 2.20 9.97 -10.34
CA ARG A 438 1.66 11.33 -10.37
C ARG A 438 1.71 11.99 -8.99
N ILE A 439 1.27 11.29 -7.95
CA ILE A 439 1.10 11.85 -6.60
C ILE A 439 2.31 11.59 -5.68
N GLY A 440 3.24 10.72 -6.10
CA GLY A 440 4.31 10.15 -5.29
C GLY A 440 3.82 8.97 -4.44
N ALA A 441 4.76 8.27 -3.80
CA ALA A 441 4.45 7.12 -2.94
C ALA A 441 3.32 7.44 -1.95
N SER A 442 2.24 6.66 -2.01
CA SER A 442 1.02 6.90 -1.24
C SER A 442 0.33 5.58 -0.85
N LEU A 443 -0.85 5.69 -0.26
CA LEU A 443 -1.66 4.54 0.12
C LEU A 443 -2.30 3.89 -1.11
N VAL A 444 -2.50 2.57 -1.07
CA VAL A 444 -3.21 1.82 -2.14
C VAL A 444 -4.57 2.43 -2.45
N VAL A 445 -5.33 2.84 -1.43
CA VAL A 445 -6.64 3.50 -1.61
C VAL A 445 -6.54 4.82 -2.39
N ASN A 446 -5.45 5.58 -2.25
CA ASN A 446 -5.21 6.80 -3.03
C ASN A 446 -4.90 6.47 -4.49
N ALA A 447 -4.12 5.41 -4.74
CA ALA A 447 -3.82 4.96 -6.10
C ALA A 447 -5.09 4.49 -6.83
N ILE A 448 -5.95 3.72 -6.16
CA ILE A 448 -7.27 3.30 -6.69
C ILE A 448 -8.13 4.52 -6.99
N ALA A 449 -8.23 5.46 -6.03
CA ALA A 449 -8.99 6.69 -6.21
C ALA A 449 -8.49 7.52 -7.41
N ASP A 450 -7.17 7.60 -7.61
CA ASP A 450 -6.60 8.34 -8.73
C ASP A 450 -6.91 7.70 -10.09
N GLY A 451 -6.83 6.37 -10.19
CA GLY A 451 -7.21 5.63 -11.40
C GLY A 451 -8.71 5.80 -11.73
N ARG A 452 -9.58 5.70 -10.72
CA ARG A 452 -11.01 5.99 -10.84
C ARG A 452 -11.29 7.40 -11.32
N ASN A 453 -10.67 8.39 -10.67
CA ASN A 453 -10.93 9.80 -10.97
C ASN A 453 -10.44 10.18 -12.38
N LEU A 454 -9.36 9.54 -12.87
CA LEU A 454 -8.98 9.65 -14.28
C LEU A 454 -10.08 9.09 -15.19
N ALA A 455 -10.53 7.86 -14.94
CA ALA A 455 -11.52 7.20 -15.78
C ALA A 455 -12.82 8.02 -15.87
N HIS A 456 -13.30 8.54 -14.74
CA HIS A 456 -14.43 9.49 -14.69
C HIS A 456 -14.18 10.74 -15.52
N SER A 457 -12.97 11.30 -15.44
CA SER A 457 -12.61 12.51 -16.19
C SER A 457 -12.58 12.28 -17.70
N LEU A 458 -12.16 11.11 -18.16
CA LEU A 458 -12.19 10.77 -19.59
C LEU A 458 -13.63 10.53 -20.06
N ASN A 459 -14.42 9.80 -19.29
CA ASN A 459 -15.80 9.50 -19.65
C ASN A 459 -16.70 10.73 -19.73
N LYS A 460 -16.48 11.76 -18.91
CA LYS A 460 -17.24 13.03 -19.00
C LYS A 460 -16.93 13.86 -20.25
N ASN A 461 -15.79 13.61 -20.88
CA ASN A 461 -15.29 14.38 -22.02
C ASN A 461 -15.50 13.66 -23.37
N ASN A 462 -16.01 12.44 -23.33
CA ASN A 462 -16.54 11.71 -24.49
C ASN A 462 -18.05 11.92 -24.57
#